data_AF-W0E8N3-F1
#
_entry.id   AF-W0E8N3-F1
#
_cell.length_a   1.000
_cell.length_b   1.000
_cell.length_c   1.000
_cell.angle_alpha   90.00
_cell.angle_beta   90.00
_cell.angle_gamma   90.00
#
_symmetry.space_group_name_H-M   'P 1'
#
loop_
_entity.id
_entity.type
_entity.pdbx_description
1 polymer ?
#
loop_
_entity_poly.entity_id
_entity_poly.type
_entity_poly.pdbx_seq_one_letter_code
_entity_poly.pdbx_strand_id
1 'polypeptide(L)'
;MDLGTQHQVAREAAARLPVLEAGLALLAGGAVGARLVLYSAPLPGAPGETPSEATALVEIPLATGIGAVDPETHQLRLDTPLEAPITGADPATGTAAAWARILDGNGDWWADCTVSATGDGGEVQLDSPMLYRGAYARVTAAVFQG
;
A
#
# COMPACT_ATOMS: atom_id res chain seq x y z
N MET A 1 -9.46 30.25 -13.34
CA MET A 1 -10.78 30.56 -12.72
C MET A 1 -10.61 30.27 -11.26
N ASP A 2 -10.90 31.26 -10.40
CA ASP A 2 -10.81 31.08 -8.95
C ASP A 2 -12.16 30.57 -8.44
N LEU A 3 -12.12 29.55 -7.57
CA LEU A 3 -13.30 28.95 -6.97
C LEU A 3 -13.40 29.38 -5.52
N GLY A 4 -14.62 29.61 -5.03
CA GLY A 4 -14.86 29.75 -3.61
C GLY A 4 -14.53 28.45 -2.86
N THR A 5 -14.12 28.56 -1.59
CA THR A 5 -13.71 27.43 -0.75
C THR A 5 -14.77 26.33 -0.63
N GLN A 6 -16.05 26.69 -0.48
CA GLN A 6 -17.15 25.73 -0.45
C GLN A 6 -17.30 24.95 -1.77
N HIS A 7 -17.02 25.60 -2.90
CA HIS A 7 -17.06 24.94 -4.21
C HIS A 7 -15.86 23.99 -4.36
N GLN A 8 -14.66 24.35 -3.88
CA GLN A 8 -13.51 23.45 -3.87
C GLN A 8 -13.79 22.18 -3.06
N VAL A 9 -14.27 22.35 -1.82
CA VAL A 9 -14.63 21.23 -0.94
C VAL A 9 -15.70 20.33 -1.57
N ALA A 10 -16.74 20.91 -2.19
CA ALA A 10 -17.77 20.13 -2.86
C ALA A 10 -17.22 19.31 -4.04
N ARG A 11 -16.24 19.86 -4.78
CA ARG A 11 -15.59 19.15 -5.90
C ARG A 11 -14.69 18.03 -5.39
N GLU A 12 -13.90 18.27 -4.35
CA GLU A 12 -13.04 17.25 -3.73
C GLU A 12 -13.89 16.10 -3.20
N ALA A 13 -14.97 16.39 -2.48
CA ALA A 13 -15.91 15.39 -1.99
C ALA A 13 -16.56 14.58 -3.13
N ALA A 14 -16.96 15.23 -4.22
CA ALA A 14 -17.51 14.57 -5.39
C ALA A 14 -16.48 13.73 -6.17
N ALA A 15 -15.18 14.05 -6.03
CA ALA A 15 -14.10 13.38 -6.76
C ALA A 15 -13.57 12.13 -6.05
N ARG A 16 -13.89 11.89 -4.78
CA ARG A 16 -13.35 10.76 -3.99
C ARG A 16 -13.52 9.41 -4.68
N LEU A 17 -14.74 9.08 -5.07
CA LEU A 17 -15.05 7.82 -5.76
C LEU A 17 -14.34 7.67 -7.10
N PRO A 18 -14.45 8.61 -8.06
CA PRO A 18 -13.75 8.46 -9.33
C PRO A 18 -12.22 8.45 -9.18
N VAL A 19 -11.65 9.10 -8.16
CA VAL A 19 -10.22 9.02 -7.86
C VAL A 19 -9.82 7.63 -7.38
N LEU A 20 -10.59 7.01 -6.47
CA LEU A 20 -10.33 5.65 -6.01
C LEU A 20 -10.47 4.62 -7.14
N GLU A 21 -11.51 4.75 -7.97
CA GLU A 21 -11.72 3.88 -9.15
C GLU A 21 -10.58 4.01 -10.15
N ALA A 22 -10.11 5.24 -10.42
CA ALA A 22 -8.93 5.46 -11.25
C ALA A 22 -7.67 4.84 -10.63
N GLY A 23 -7.50 4.95 -9.31
CA GLY A 23 -6.41 4.32 -8.57
C GLY A 23 -6.42 2.79 -8.69
N LEU A 24 -7.58 2.16 -8.51
CA LEU A 24 -7.76 0.71 -8.68
C LEU A 24 -7.48 0.28 -10.13
N ALA A 25 -7.90 1.06 -11.12
CA ALA A 25 -7.62 0.78 -12.53
C ALA A 25 -6.11 0.78 -12.85
N LEU A 26 -5.30 1.64 -12.20
CA LEU A 26 -3.84 1.61 -12.33
C LEU A 26 -3.22 0.33 -11.76
N LEU A 27 -3.75 -0.17 -10.63
CA LEU A 27 -3.31 -1.43 -10.04
C LEU A 27 -3.67 -2.65 -10.91
N ALA A 28 -4.87 -2.64 -11.49
CA ALA A 28 -5.37 -3.74 -12.33
C ALA A 28 -4.79 -3.76 -13.75
N GLY A 29 -4.27 -2.62 -14.23
CA GLY A 29 -3.73 -2.46 -15.58
C GLY A 29 -2.27 -2.90 -15.71
N GLY A 30 -1.65 -2.54 -16.83
CA GLY A 30 -0.19 -2.61 -17.04
C GLY A 30 0.41 -3.98 -17.38
N ALA A 31 1.68 -3.94 -17.80
CA ALA A 31 2.39 -5.11 -18.36
C ALA A 31 3.27 -5.86 -17.34
N VAL A 32 3.59 -5.23 -16.21
CA VAL A 32 4.55 -5.73 -15.21
C VAL A 32 3.84 -6.39 -14.02
N GLY A 33 2.59 -5.98 -13.75
CA GLY A 33 1.79 -6.42 -12.62
C GLY A 33 2.11 -5.62 -11.35
N ALA A 34 1.06 -5.23 -10.62
CA ALA A 34 1.17 -4.41 -9.41
C ALA A 34 1.80 -5.19 -8.25
N ARG A 35 2.43 -4.47 -7.32
CA ARG A 35 3.19 -5.07 -6.22
C ARG A 35 3.05 -4.26 -4.95
N LEU A 36 2.99 -4.94 -3.81
CA LEU A 36 3.16 -4.35 -2.49
C LEU A 36 4.53 -4.75 -1.94
N VAL A 37 5.35 -3.77 -1.59
CA VAL A 37 6.70 -3.97 -1.06
C VAL A 37 6.75 -3.46 0.37
N LEU A 38 7.16 -4.32 1.31
CA LEU A 38 7.37 -3.95 2.71
C LEU A 38 8.82 -3.53 2.92
N TYR A 39 9.05 -2.42 3.61
CA TYR A 39 10.40 -1.87 3.83
C TYR A 39 10.72 -1.72 5.31
N SER A 40 12.02 -1.82 5.64
CA SER A 40 12.54 -1.35 6.92
C SER A 40 12.55 0.17 6.99
N ALA A 41 12.79 0.71 8.18
CA ALA A 41 13.18 2.11 8.34
C ALA A 41 14.47 2.43 7.53
N PRO A 42 14.73 3.70 7.19
CA PRO A 42 13.89 4.87 7.44
C PRO A 42 12.71 5.00 6.47
N LEU A 43 11.73 5.84 6.81
CA LEU A 43 10.62 6.21 5.93
C LEU A 43 11.11 7.16 4.81
N PRO A 44 10.42 7.22 3.66
CA PRO A 44 10.69 8.20 2.61
C PRO A 44 10.63 9.64 3.13
N GLY A 45 11.57 10.48 2.70
CA GLY A 45 11.57 11.91 3.00
C GLY A 45 10.67 12.72 2.06
N ALA A 46 10.46 12.22 0.84
CA ALA A 46 9.55 12.76 -0.16
C ALA A 46 8.72 11.66 -0.84
N PRO A 47 7.53 11.98 -1.40
CA PRO A 47 6.70 11.02 -2.11
C PRO A 47 7.46 10.34 -3.26
N GLY A 48 7.40 9.01 -3.33
CA GLY A 48 8.04 8.22 -4.39
C GLY A 48 9.55 7.98 -4.19
N GLU A 49 10.19 8.64 -3.22
CA GLU A 49 11.60 8.39 -2.89
C GLU A 49 11.76 7.05 -2.17
N THR A 50 12.76 6.24 -2.52
CA THR A 50 13.19 5.12 -1.68
C THR A 50 14.49 5.51 -0.98
N PRO A 51 14.51 5.66 0.35
CA PRO A 51 15.75 5.91 1.08
C PRO A 51 16.76 4.79 0.83
N SER A 52 18.02 5.13 0.60
CA SER A 52 19.08 4.14 0.30
C SER A 52 19.36 3.15 1.44
N GLU A 53 19.02 3.53 2.67
CA GLU A 53 19.17 2.69 3.86
C GLU A 53 17.96 1.79 4.12
N ALA A 54 16.82 2.07 3.47
CA ALA A 54 15.61 1.26 3.60
C ALA A 54 15.78 -0.04 2.81
N THR A 55 15.66 -1.17 3.51
CA THR A 55 15.77 -2.51 2.91
C THR A 55 14.39 -3.02 2.55
N ALA A 56 14.21 -3.49 1.30
CA ALA A 56 13.00 -4.23 0.90
C ALA A 56 13.00 -5.58 1.61
N LEU A 57 12.00 -5.81 2.48
CA LEU A 57 11.87 -7.01 3.30
C LEU A 57 11.10 -8.11 2.58
N VAL A 58 10.05 -7.72 1.85
CA VAL A 58 9.11 -8.60 1.16
C VAL A 58 8.58 -7.88 -0.07
N GLU A 59 8.44 -8.60 -1.17
CA GLU A 59 7.72 -8.15 -2.36
C GLU A 59 6.55 -9.10 -2.61
N ILE A 60 5.33 -8.58 -2.56
CA ILE A 60 4.09 -9.31 -2.71
C ILE A 60 3.47 -8.93 -4.07
N PRO A 61 3.40 -9.85 -5.05
CA PRO A 61 2.69 -9.59 -6.29
C PRO A 61 1.19 -9.48 -6.02
N LEU A 62 0.55 -8.47 -6.60
CA LEU A 62 -0.88 -8.26 -6.52
C LEU A 62 -1.54 -8.80 -7.79
N ALA A 63 -2.60 -9.61 -7.63
CA ALA A 63 -3.31 -10.18 -8.77
C ALA A 63 -4.08 -9.10 -9.55
N THR A 64 -4.38 -9.35 -10.82
CA THR A 64 -5.33 -8.50 -11.55
C THR A 64 -6.70 -8.57 -10.88
N GLY A 65 -7.34 -7.41 -10.68
CA GLY A 65 -8.61 -7.32 -9.97
C GLY A 65 -8.49 -7.48 -8.45
N ILE A 66 -7.34 -7.12 -7.88
CA ILE A 66 -7.11 -7.17 -6.44
C ILE A 66 -7.89 -6.06 -5.72
N GLY A 67 -9.01 -6.44 -5.11
CA GLY A 67 -9.84 -5.52 -4.34
C GLY A 67 -10.94 -4.77 -5.08
N ALA A 68 -11.61 -3.91 -4.33
CA ALA A 68 -12.76 -3.14 -4.79
C ALA A 68 -12.88 -1.80 -4.06
N VAL A 69 -13.54 -0.84 -4.71
CA VAL A 69 -13.96 0.42 -4.09
C VAL A 69 -15.31 0.21 -3.41
N ASP A 70 -15.39 0.63 -2.14
CA ASP A 70 -16.62 0.70 -1.37
C ASP A 70 -17.19 2.13 -1.50
N PRO A 71 -18.34 2.30 -2.20
CA PRO A 71 -18.91 3.61 -2.43
C PRO A 71 -19.49 4.27 -1.18
N GLU A 72 -19.84 3.48 -0.15
CA GLU A 72 -20.46 3.99 1.07
C GLU A 72 -19.41 4.55 2.04
N THR A 73 -18.28 3.85 2.13
CA THR A 73 -17.18 4.25 3.02
C THR A 73 -16.12 5.11 2.33
N HIS A 74 -16.20 5.28 1.01
CA HIS A 74 -15.19 5.95 0.18
C HIS A 74 -13.80 5.34 0.40
N GLN A 75 -13.71 4.01 0.32
CA GLN A 75 -12.47 3.28 0.55
C GLN A 75 -12.15 2.36 -0.62
N LEU A 76 -10.87 2.26 -0.96
CA LEU A 76 -10.34 1.14 -1.73
C LEU A 76 -9.83 0.07 -0.76
N ARG A 77 -10.29 -1.18 -0.92
CA ARG A 77 -9.86 -2.32 -0.11
C ARG A 77 -9.28 -3.39 -1.02
N LEU A 78 -8.03 -3.79 -0.78
CA LEU A 78 -7.45 -4.95 -1.47
C LEU A 78 -7.94 -6.25 -0.83
N ASP A 79 -8.08 -7.30 -1.64
CA ASP A 79 -8.44 -8.61 -1.13
C ASP A 79 -7.30 -9.19 -0.28
N THR A 80 -7.61 -9.64 0.93
CA THR A 80 -6.66 -10.26 1.86
C THR A 80 -7.09 -11.70 2.19
N PRO A 81 -6.17 -12.59 2.60
CA PRO A 81 -4.76 -12.36 2.91
C PRO A 81 -3.88 -12.17 1.66
N LEU A 82 -2.88 -11.30 1.76
CA LEU A 82 -1.78 -11.23 0.79
C LEU A 82 -0.51 -11.80 1.43
N GLU A 83 0.14 -12.74 0.75
CA GLU A 83 1.26 -13.49 1.32
C GLU A 83 2.43 -13.64 0.35
N ALA A 84 3.65 -13.48 0.86
CA ALA A 84 4.88 -13.76 0.12
C ALA A 84 6.02 -14.14 1.07
N PRO A 85 7.04 -14.88 0.59
CA PRO A 85 8.19 -15.23 1.40
C PRO A 85 9.02 -13.99 1.77
N ILE A 86 9.48 -13.94 3.02
CA ILE A 86 10.35 -12.88 3.53
C ILE A 86 11.79 -13.15 3.11
N THR A 87 12.37 -12.22 2.36
CA THR A 87 13.72 -12.36 1.78
C THR A 87 14.72 -11.36 2.35
N GLY A 88 14.28 -10.16 2.72
CA GLY A 88 15.18 -9.07 3.12
C GLY A 88 15.46 -8.95 4.62
N ALA A 89 14.64 -9.53 5.49
CA ALA A 89 14.80 -9.41 6.94
C ALA A 89 16.02 -10.16 7.50
N ASP A 90 16.39 -9.88 8.76
CA ASP A 90 17.35 -10.67 9.52
C ASP A 90 16.71 -11.99 9.99
N PRO A 91 17.33 -13.16 9.75
CA PRO A 91 16.76 -14.45 10.15
C PRO A 91 16.81 -14.74 11.66
N ALA A 92 17.73 -14.11 12.40
CA ALA A 92 17.96 -14.38 13.82
C ALA A 92 17.25 -13.36 14.73
N THR A 93 17.35 -12.07 14.40
CA THR A 93 16.78 -10.99 15.21
C THR A 93 15.47 -10.43 14.65
N GLY A 94 15.14 -10.76 13.40
CA GLY A 94 14.02 -10.16 12.70
C GLY A 94 14.31 -8.73 12.25
N THR A 95 13.41 -8.18 11.45
CA THR A 95 13.43 -6.80 11.00
C THR A 95 12.00 -6.26 10.97
N ALA A 96 11.79 -5.10 11.59
CA ALA A 96 10.49 -4.46 11.60
C ALA A 96 10.17 -3.85 10.22
N ALA A 97 9.00 -4.19 9.67
CA ALA A 97 8.40 -3.48 8.54
C ALA A 97 7.88 -2.13 9.04
N ALA A 98 8.51 -1.04 8.60
CA ALA A 98 8.22 0.32 9.06
C ALA A 98 7.22 1.04 8.15
N TRP A 99 7.20 0.70 6.87
CA TRP A 99 6.31 1.27 5.86
C TRP A 99 6.20 0.32 4.66
N ALA A 100 5.28 0.61 3.75
CA ALA A 100 5.11 -0.14 2.53
C ALA A 100 5.01 0.78 1.31
N ARG A 101 5.35 0.26 0.13
CA ARG A 101 5.13 0.90 -1.16
C ARG A 101 4.24 0.03 -2.01
N ILE A 102 3.30 0.63 -2.69
CA ILE A 102 2.58 -0.02 -3.79
C ILE A 102 3.14 0.53 -5.10
N LEU A 103 3.45 -0.40 -6.00
CA LEU A 103 3.75 -0.13 -7.40
C LEU A 103 2.55 -0.55 -8.23
N ASP A 104 2.17 0.28 -9.19
CA ASP A 104 1.06 -0.01 -10.10
C ASP A 104 1.44 -1.12 -11.11
N GLY A 105 0.50 -1.46 -11.98
CA GLY A 105 0.73 -2.53 -12.95
C GLY A 105 1.78 -2.25 -14.03
N ASN A 106 2.23 -1.00 -14.17
CA ASN A 106 3.38 -0.62 -15.00
C ASN A 106 4.70 -0.63 -14.22
N GLY A 107 4.64 -0.77 -12.89
CA GLY A 107 5.78 -0.67 -11.98
C GLY A 107 6.06 0.76 -11.52
N ASP A 108 5.16 1.71 -11.80
CA ASP A 108 5.27 3.09 -11.35
C ASP A 108 4.82 3.22 -9.90
N TRP A 109 5.31 4.25 -9.20
CA TRP A 109 4.91 4.52 -7.82
C TRP A 109 3.41 4.86 -7.74
N TRP A 110 2.67 4.06 -6.97
CA TRP A 110 1.24 4.27 -6.73
C TRP A 110 1.00 4.98 -5.39
N ALA A 111 1.55 4.45 -4.29
CA ALA A 111 1.51 5.10 -2.97
C ALA A 111 2.58 4.55 -2.03
N ASP A 112 2.89 5.34 -1.01
CA ASP A 112 3.56 4.89 0.21
C ASP A 112 2.55 4.80 1.35
N CYS A 113 2.66 3.77 2.18
CA CYS A 113 1.66 3.39 3.16
C CYS A 113 2.30 3.19 4.53
N THR A 114 1.57 3.57 5.57
CA THR A 114 1.87 3.19 6.95
C THR A 114 1.66 1.69 7.13
N VAL A 115 2.52 1.09 7.95
CA VAL A 115 2.45 -0.33 8.31
C VAL A 115 2.22 -0.46 9.80
N SER A 116 1.30 -1.34 10.19
CA SER A 116 1.03 -1.64 11.59
C SER A 116 0.73 -3.13 11.81
N ALA A 117 0.57 -3.53 13.07
CA ALA A 117 -0.08 -4.81 13.37
C ALA A 117 -1.58 -4.74 13.08
N THR A 118 -2.22 -5.91 13.03
CA THR A 118 -3.65 -6.06 12.79
C THR A 118 -4.45 -5.39 13.91
N GLY A 119 -5.34 -4.47 13.53
CA GLY A 119 -6.18 -3.70 14.45
C GLY A 119 -5.62 -2.34 14.87
N ASP A 120 -4.36 -2.04 14.54
CA ASP A 120 -3.68 -0.80 14.99
C ASP A 120 -3.87 0.39 14.04
N GLY A 121 -4.55 0.19 12.91
CA GLY A 121 -5.07 1.29 12.07
C GLY A 121 -4.16 1.79 10.95
N GLY A 122 -3.01 1.16 10.69
CA GLY A 122 -2.21 1.44 9.48
C GLY A 122 -2.97 1.08 8.21
N GLU A 123 -2.63 1.72 7.08
CA GLU A 123 -3.26 1.40 5.78
C GLU A 123 -2.97 -0.04 5.37
N VAL A 124 -1.74 -0.50 5.63
CA VAL A 124 -1.33 -1.90 5.45
C VAL A 124 -1.09 -2.52 6.83
N GLN A 125 -1.82 -3.59 7.14
CA GLN A 125 -1.72 -4.28 8.42
C GLN A 125 -1.19 -5.69 8.25
N LEU A 126 -0.30 -6.07 9.15
CA LEU A 126 0.34 -7.39 9.21
C LEU A 126 -0.16 -8.15 10.43
N ASP A 127 -0.10 -9.47 10.37
CA ASP A 127 -0.25 -10.31 11.57
C ASP A 127 0.83 -9.98 12.62
N SER A 128 2.07 -9.79 12.16
CA SER A 128 3.22 -9.29 12.92
C SER A 128 4.07 -8.36 12.05
N PRO A 129 4.29 -7.09 12.47
CA PRO A 129 5.19 -6.20 11.75
C PRO A 129 6.68 -6.55 11.94
N MET A 130 7.03 -7.44 12.87
CA MET A 130 8.38 -8.00 12.97
C MET A 130 8.50 -9.22 12.06
N LEU A 131 9.33 -9.11 11.03
CA LEU A 131 9.50 -10.11 9.96
C LEU A 131 10.81 -10.88 10.12
N TYR A 132 10.80 -12.17 9.78
CA TYR A 132 11.97 -13.05 9.84
C TYR A 132 12.19 -13.73 8.50
N ARG A 133 13.41 -13.65 7.97
CA ARG A 133 13.75 -14.26 6.68
C ARG A 133 13.55 -15.78 6.71
N GLY A 134 12.94 -16.31 5.66
CA GLY A 134 12.59 -17.73 5.54
C GLY A 134 11.19 -18.09 6.01
N ALA A 135 10.49 -17.16 6.67
CA ALA A 135 9.04 -17.24 6.91
C ALA A 135 8.25 -16.55 5.78
N TYR A 136 6.94 -16.48 5.92
CA TYR A 136 6.04 -15.71 5.06
C TYR A 136 5.51 -14.49 5.82
N ALA A 137 5.40 -13.36 5.14
CA ALA A 137 4.64 -12.23 5.65
C ALA A 137 3.17 -12.40 5.24
N ARG A 138 2.26 -12.01 6.13
CA ARG A 138 0.81 -12.08 5.89
C ARG A 138 0.17 -10.73 6.16
N VAL A 139 -0.25 -10.07 5.07
CA VAL A 139 -1.06 -8.86 5.13
C VAL A 139 -2.50 -9.26 5.42
N THR A 140 -3.06 -8.70 6.49
CA THR A 140 -4.42 -8.96 6.96
C THR A 140 -5.40 -7.88 6.54
N ALA A 141 -4.93 -6.65 6.32
CA ALA A 141 -5.71 -5.56 5.76
C ALA A 141 -4.84 -4.65 4.87
N ALA A 142 -5.44 -4.15 3.78
CA ALA A 142 -4.88 -3.09 2.94
C ALA A 142 -6.03 -2.18 2.51
N VAL A 143 -6.16 -1.01 3.15
CA VAL A 143 -7.31 -0.10 3.03
C VAL A 143 -6.84 1.34 2.82
N PHE A 144 -7.35 1.99 1.77
CA PHE A 144 -6.97 3.34 1.36
C PHE A 144 -8.20 4.25 1.30
N GLN A 145 -8.07 5.47 1.81
CA GLN A 145 -9.16 6.46 1.83
C GLN A 145 -9.16 7.31 0.55
N GLY A 146 -10.35 7.73 0.12
CA GLY A 146 -10.56 8.64 -1.02
C GLY A 146 -10.84 10.09 -0.64
#